data_AF-A0AAC9YY66-F1
#
_entry.id   AF-A0AAC9YY66-F1
#
_cell.length_a   1.000
_cell.length_b   1.000
_cell.length_c   1.000
_cell.angle_alpha   90.00
_cell.angle_beta   90.00
_cell.angle_gamma   90.00
#
_symmetry.space_group_name_H-M   'P 1'
#
loop_
_entity.id
_entity.type
_entity.pdbx_description
1 polymer ?
#
loop_
_entity_poly.entity_id
_entity_poly.type
_entity_poly.pdbx_seq_one_letter_code
_entity_poly.pdbx_strand_id
1 'polypeptide(L)'
;MGTSRKETPKQVATRFDTISLKGYSPTLSKTEIMPGFPPYVRGYRTMGNIWQNPVYEPIMFWGSYEIDEIFKQEIMFLFYDISELIKATDVKKKSLFIYKKSDFESIMYHQKDIQYLYVVCIGKNYELNNLNFLNNLDKELLDKVRFFFNFSQTSMKVIEKIRQIRALSHLFVSENNLNFYLPIVCYVNSVTEQIYSLSAHCDYIIYNAKNNQFNTSYNTFLIENSMISKTIDPFWNNDESIQF
;
A
#
# COMPACT_ATOMS: atom_id res chain seq x y z
N MET A 1 -34.21 -27.54 31.56
CA MET A 1 -33.03 -27.31 32.42
C MET A 1 -31.79 -27.61 31.60
N GLY A 2 -31.16 -26.59 31.02
CA GLY A 2 -29.95 -26.75 30.20
C GLY A 2 -28.71 -26.80 31.09
N THR A 3 -27.95 -27.88 31.02
CA THR A 3 -26.70 -28.06 31.74
C THR A 3 -25.61 -27.20 31.10
N SER A 4 -25.31 -26.04 31.72
CA SER A 4 -24.15 -25.23 31.35
C SER A 4 -22.86 -25.99 31.70
N ARG A 5 -22.08 -26.41 30.71
CA ARG A 5 -20.69 -26.84 30.94
C ARG A 5 -19.86 -25.60 31.24
N LYS A 6 -19.49 -25.44 32.51
CA LYS A 6 -18.44 -24.50 32.96
C LYS A 6 -17.08 -25.07 32.55
N GLU A 7 -16.65 -24.84 31.32
CA GLU A 7 -15.21 -24.92 31.03
C GLU A 7 -14.55 -23.66 31.61
N THR A 8 -13.64 -23.89 32.55
CA THR A 8 -13.02 -22.85 33.38
C THR A 8 -11.94 -22.13 32.55
N PRO A 9 -11.78 -20.79 32.64
CA PRO A 9 -10.81 -20.01 31.84
C PRO A 9 -9.36 -20.51 31.90
N LYS A 10 -8.99 -21.25 32.95
CA LYS A 10 -7.65 -21.84 33.11
C LYS A 10 -7.33 -22.94 32.09
N GLN A 11 -8.30 -23.70 31.60
CA GLN A 11 -8.04 -24.77 30.61
C GLN A 11 -7.76 -24.22 29.21
N VAL A 12 -8.33 -23.05 28.88
CA VAL A 12 -8.09 -22.35 27.62
C VAL A 12 -6.68 -21.76 27.58
N ALA A 13 -6.22 -21.15 28.68
CA ALA A 13 -4.87 -20.58 28.78
C ALA A 13 -3.76 -21.63 28.57
N THR A 14 -3.89 -22.81 29.20
CA THR A 14 -2.89 -23.89 29.05
C THR A 14 -2.80 -24.48 27.65
N ARG A 15 -3.83 -24.34 26.80
CA ARG A 15 -3.77 -24.79 25.40
C ARG A 15 -2.99 -23.83 24.51
N PHE A 16 -2.99 -22.53 24.81
CA PHE A 16 -2.24 -21.54 24.03
C PHE A 16 -0.72 -21.64 24.27
N ASP A 17 -0.29 -21.93 25.51
CA ASP A 17 1.14 -22.04 25.84
C ASP A 17 1.82 -23.26 25.20
N THR A 18 1.06 -24.28 24.78
CA THR A 18 1.58 -25.47 24.09
C THR A 18 1.68 -25.33 22.57
N ILE A 19 1.17 -24.24 21.97
CA ILE A 19 1.27 -24.01 20.53
C ILE A 19 2.58 -23.28 20.24
N SER A 20 3.68 -24.03 20.26
CA SER A 20 4.94 -23.56 19.67
C SER A 20 4.81 -23.59 18.15
N LEU A 21 4.42 -22.47 17.53
CA LEU A 21 4.62 -22.26 16.10
C LEU A 21 6.13 -22.14 15.85
N LYS A 22 6.80 -23.29 15.67
CA LYS A 22 8.14 -23.33 15.08
C LYS A 22 8.03 -22.63 13.73
N GLY A 23 8.67 -21.46 13.63
CA GLY A 23 8.73 -20.67 12.40
C GLY A 23 9.23 -21.55 11.25
N TYR A 24 8.31 -21.91 10.37
CA TYR A 24 8.65 -22.51 9.09
C TYR A 24 9.29 -21.39 8.26
N SER A 25 10.53 -21.59 7.82
CA SER A 25 11.18 -20.71 6.84
C SER A 25 11.10 -21.40 5.49
N PRO A 26 10.10 -21.08 4.63
CA PRO A 26 10.09 -21.58 3.28
C PRO A 26 10.99 -20.70 2.41
N THR A 27 11.86 -21.33 1.63
CA THR A 27 12.42 -20.74 0.42
C THR A 27 11.28 -20.52 -0.57
N LEU A 28 10.81 -19.28 -0.68
CA LEU A 28 9.70 -18.87 -1.56
C LEU A 28 10.11 -18.95 -3.04
N SER A 29 9.29 -19.60 -3.86
CA SER A 29 9.36 -19.45 -5.31
C SER A 29 8.66 -18.14 -5.72
N LYS A 30 9.33 -17.31 -6.53
CA LYS A 30 8.84 -15.95 -6.90
C LYS A 30 7.47 -15.92 -7.59
N THR A 31 6.99 -17.06 -8.09
CA THR A 31 5.71 -17.20 -8.81
C THR A 31 4.50 -17.39 -7.90
N GLU A 32 4.69 -17.66 -6.61
CA GLU A 32 3.61 -17.92 -5.63
C GLU A 32 3.17 -16.65 -4.86
N ILE A 33 3.39 -15.46 -5.42
CA ILE A 33 2.97 -14.18 -4.82
C ILE A 33 2.13 -13.45 -5.87
N MET A 34 0.88 -13.87 -6.04
CA MET A 34 -0.04 -13.28 -7.02
C MET A 34 -1.09 -12.40 -6.31
N PRO A 35 -1.08 -11.06 -6.48
CA PRO A 35 -2.15 -10.17 -6.02
C PRO A 35 -3.13 -9.83 -7.17
N GLY A 36 -4.44 -9.91 -6.93
CA GLY A 36 -5.50 -9.45 -7.86
C GLY A 36 -6.67 -10.42 -8.11
N PHE A 37 -6.52 -11.71 -7.80
CA PHE A 37 -7.57 -12.72 -7.97
C PHE A 37 -8.39 -12.96 -6.69
N PRO A 38 -9.58 -13.57 -6.75
CA PRO A 38 -10.27 -14.04 -5.55
C PRO A 38 -9.43 -15.05 -4.75
N PRO A 39 -9.54 -15.11 -3.41
CA PRO A 39 -8.67 -15.95 -2.56
C PRO A 39 -8.64 -17.43 -2.93
N TYR A 40 -9.73 -17.97 -3.48
CA TYR A 40 -9.87 -19.36 -3.88
C TYR A 40 -9.14 -19.72 -5.19
N VAL A 41 -8.83 -18.73 -6.04
CA VAL A 41 -8.07 -18.93 -7.28
C VAL A 41 -6.57 -18.95 -7.01
N ARG A 42 -6.12 -18.23 -5.96
CA ARG A 42 -4.71 -18.11 -5.61
C ARG A 42 -4.18 -19.33 -4.83
N GLY A 43 -5.09 -20.14 -4.27
CA GLY A 43 -4.78 -21.16 -3.28
C GLY A 43 -4.51 -20.54 -1.90
N TYR A 44 -4.83 -21.25 -0.82
CA TYR A 44 -4.63 -20.77 0.57
C TYR A 44 -3.16 -20.51 0.97
N ARG A 45 -2.19 -20.54 0.03
CA ARG A 45 -0.75 -20.38 0.28
C ARG A 45 -0.19 -19.02 -0.17
N THR A 46 -0.88 -18.30 -1.05
CA THR A 46 -0.62 -16.93 -1.55
C THR A 46 -1.30 -15.85 -0.69
N MET A 47 -1.61 -16.17 0.57
CA MET A 47 -2.33 -15.28 1.48
C MET A 47 -1.40 -14.15 1.98
N GLY A 48 -1.25 -13.07 1.22
CA GLY A 48 -0.73 -11.79 1.74
C GLY A 48 -1.93 -10.91 2.07
N ASN A 49 -2.31 -10.66 3.33
CA ASN A 49 -1.52 -10.20 4.48
C ASN A 49 -1.21 -11.21 5.61
N ILE A 50 -1.32 -12.53 5.42
CA ILE A 50 -0.94 -13.47 6.50
C ILE A 50 0.58 -13.42 6.79
N TRP A 51 1.39 -12.97 5.82
CA TRP A 51 2.87 -12.97 5.93
C TRP A 51 3.54 -11.61 5.73
N GLN A 52 2.83 -10.56 5.31
CA GLN A 52 3.41 -9.23 5.10
C GLN A 52 2.42 -8.17 5.61
N ASN A 53 2.72 -7.59 6.77
CA ASN A 53 2.05 -6.38 7.23
C ASN A 53 2.42 -5.24 6.26
N PRO A 54 1.51 -4.29 5.98
CA PRO A 54 1.88 -3.15 5.16
C PRO A 54 2.99 -2.35 5.81
N VAL A 55 3.86 -1.78 4.99
CA VAL A 55 4.96 -0.95 5.47
C VAL A 55 4.42 0.43 5.82
N TYR A 56 4.72 0.90 7.03
CA TYR A 56 4.39 2.24 7.48
C TYR A 56 5.58 3.16 7.22
N GLU A 57 5.39 4.18 6.38
CA GLU A 57 6.44 5.12 6.03
C GLU A 57 6.03 6.57 6.36
N PRO A 58 6.78 7.28 7.22
CA PRO A 58 6.53 8.69 7.45
C PRO A 58 6.94 9.50 6.22
N ILE A 59 6.13 10.48 5.85
CA ILE A 59 6.40 11.42 4.76
C ILE A 59 6.14 12.86 5.17
N MET A 60 6.67 13.80 4.40
CA MET A 60 6.30 15.20 4.47
C MET A 60 6.02 15.76 3.08
N PHE A 61 5.03 16.63 2.96
CA PHE A 61 4.78 17.37 1.72
C PHE A 61 5.70 18.59 1.68
N TRP A 62 6.36 18.79 0.55
CA TRP A 62 7.18 19.98 0.35
C TRP A 62 6.34 21.27 0.47
N GLY A 63 6.94 22.34 1.01
CA GLY A 63 6.32 23.66 1.13
C GLY A 63 5.30 23.84 2.26
N SER A 64 5.09 22.83 3.12
CA SER A 64 4.00 22.89 4.10
C SER A 64 4.32 23.65 5.40
N TYR A 65 5.57 23.70 5.89
CA TYR A 65 5.95 24.36 7.16
C TYR A 65 7.46 24.63 7.22
N GLU A 66 7.93 25.28 8.29
CA GLU A 66 9.34 25.14 8.70
C GLU A 66 9.63 23.65 8.99
N ILE A 67 10.70 23.16 8.37
CA ILE A 67 11.10 21.75 8.35
C ILE A 67 12.44 21.65 9.06
N ASP A 68 12.49 20.89 10.15
CA ASP A 68 13.72 20.58 10.86
C ASP A 68 14.73 19.87 9.94
N GLU A 69 16.01 20.23 10.05
CA GLU A 69 17.06 19.66 9.20
C GLU A 69 17.16 18.13 9.30
N ILE A 70 16.88 17.58 10.49
CA ILE A 70 16.85 16.12 10.71
C ILE A 70 15.84 15.46 9.78
N PHE A 71 14.65 16.03 9.64
CA PHE A 71 13.62 15.47 8.76
C PHE A 71 14.06 15.47 7.30
N LYS A 72 14.74 16.52 6.82
CA LYS A 72 15.23 16.61 5.43
C LYS A 72 16.19 15.48 5.03
N GLN A 73 16.89 14.91 6.02
CA GLN A 73 17.86 13.83 5.80
C GLN A 73 17.25 12.43 5.94
N GLU A 74 16.28 12.26 6.84
CA GLU A 74 15.75 10.94 7.21
C GLU A 74 14.42 10.59 6.55
N ILE A 75 13.58 11.59 6.31
CA ILE A 75 12.19 11.43 5.88
C ILE A 75 12.06 11.65 4.39
N MET A 76 11.14 10.92 3.78
CA MET A 76 10.77 11.11 2.39
C MET A 76 9.92 12.36 2.21
N PHE A 77 10.36 13.24 1.31
CA PHE A 77 9.60 14.41 0.90
C PHE A 77 8.89 14.16 -0.41
N LEU A 78 7.63 14.56 -0.44
CA LEU A 78 6.76 14.43 -1.59
C LEU A 78 6.52 15.81 -2.21
N PHE A 79 6.96 15.95 -3.45
CA PHE A 79 6.89 17.18 -4.23
C PHE A 79 5.73 17.11 -5.22
N TYR A 80 5.11 18.26 -5.49
CA TYR A 80 4.07 18.37 -6.51
C TYR A 80 4.66 18.72 -7.88
N ASP A 81 5.75 19.49 -7.91
CA ASP A 81 6.39 19.94 -9.14
C ASP A 81 7.85 19.49 -9.19
N ILE A 82 8.29 19.03 -10.35
CA ILE A 82 9.67 18.62 -10.56
C ILE A 82 10.65 19.79 -10.39
N SER A 83 10.23 21.00 -10.75
CA SER A 83 11.00 22.23 -10.58
C SER A 83 11.32 22.50 -9.11
N GLU A 84 10.39 22.20 -8.20
CA GLU A 84 10.62 22.32 -6.76
C GLU A 84 11.56 21.22 -6.25
N LEU A 85 11.37 19.98 -6.74
CA LEU A 85 12.22 18.83 -6.40
C LEU A 85 13.70 19.10 -6.72
N ILE A 86 13.96 19.67 -7.90
CA ILE A 86 15.32 20.00 -8.35
C ILE A 86 15.94 21.10 -7.50
N LYS A 87 15.16 22.14 -7.15
CA LYS A 87 15.63 23.27 -6.34
C LYS A 87 15.92 22.89 -4.88
N ALA A 88 15.25 21.87 -4.35
CA ALA A 88 15.44 21.40 -2.97
C ALA A 88 16.74 20.58 -2.84
N THR A 89 17.89 21.25 -2.74
CA THR A 89 19.21 20.60 -2.67
C THR A 89 19.55 20.01 -1.29
N ASP A 90 18.85 20.44 -0.25
CA ASP A 90 19.04 20.06 1.15
C ASP A 90 18.24 18.82 1.57
N VAL A 91 17.43 18.27 0.67
CA VAL A 91 16.59 17.10 0.91
C VAL A 91 17.20 15.86 0.28
N LYS A 92 17.37 14.80 1.09
CA LYS A 92 18.00 13.55 0.64
C LYS A 92 17.06 12.62 -0.11
N LYS A 93 15.83 12.46 0.38
CA LYS A 93 14.83 11.51 -0.12
C LYS A 93 13.68 12.26 -0.79
N LYS A 94 13.69 12.31 -2.12
CA LYS A 94 12.73 13.09 -2.90
C LYS A 94 11.85 12.18 -3.74
N SER A 95 10.55 12.39 -3.65
CA SER A 95 9.55 11.68 -4.45
C SER A 95 8.61 12.68 -5.11
N LEU A 96 8.02 12.31 -6.23
CA LEU A 96 7.21 13.22 -7.04
C LEU A 96 5.78 12.71 -7.20
N PHE A 97 4.80 13.60 -7.06
CA PHE A 97 3.43 13.33 -7.47
C PHE A 97 3.24 13.49 -8.96
N ILE A 98 2.58 12.50 -9.57
CA ILE A 98 2.19 12.53 -10.96
C ILE A 98 0.67 12.70 -11.04
N TYR A 99 0.25 13.93 -11.36
CA TYR A 99 -1.16 14.28 -11.61
C TYR A 99 -1.42 14.76 -13.05
N LYS A 100 -0.38 15.07 -13.83
CA LYS A 100 -0.46 15.50 -15.24
C LYS A 100 0.63 14.86 -16.10
N LYS A 101 0.36 14.69 -17.40
CA LYS A 101 1.27 14.11 -18.40
C LYS A 101 2.44 15.03 -18.79
N SER A 102 2.38 16.33 -18.48
CA SER A 102 3.19 17.35 -19.17
C SER A 102 4.69 17.32 -18.89
N ASP A 103 5.14 16.63 -17.83
CA ASP A 103 6.51 16.81 -17.33
C ASP A 103 7.39 15.56 -17.52
N PHE A 104 6.99 14.67 -18.44
CA PHE A 104 7.64 13.38 -18.65
C PHE A 104 9.13 13.51 -19.01
N GLU A 105 9.49 14.39 -19.93
CA GLU A 105 10.89 14.59 -20.35
C GLU A 105 11.77 15.03 -19.17
N SER A 106 11.27 15.96 -18.36
CA SER A 106 11.95 16.43 -17.16
C SER A 106 12.12 15.31 -16.14
N ILE A 107 11.11 14.45 -15.96
CA ILE A 107 11.17 13.28 -15.06
C ILE A 107 12.25 12.30 -15.53
N MET A 108 12.31 12.00 -16.83
CA MET A 108 13.33 11.12 -17.40
C MET A 108 14.73 11.68 -17.19
N TYR A 109 14.92 12.99 -17.36
CA TYR A 109 16.21 13.65 -17.19
C TYR A 109 16.68 13.63 -15.72
N HIS A 110 15.76 13.79 -14.77
CA HIS A 110 16.06 13.83 -13.32
C HIS A 110 15.77 12.53 -12.58
N GLN A 111 15.66 11.40 -13.29
CA GLN A 111 15.24 10.13 -12.70
C GLN A 111 16.12 9.63 -11.54
N LYS A 112 17.39 10.03 -11.50
CA LYS A 112 18.34 9.66 -10.43
C LYS A 112 18.06 10.38 -9.11
N ASP A 113 17.52 11.59 -9.18
CA ASP A 113 17.17 12.40 -8.02
C ASP A 113 15.83 11.99 -7.41
N ILE A 114 15.05 11.18 -8.14
CA ILE A 114 13.73 10.71 -7.77
C ILE A 114 13.83 9.31 -7.15
N GLN A 115 13.37 9.20 -5.91
CA GLN A 115 13.23 7.95 -5.19
C GLN A 115 12.00 7.18 -5.64
N TYR A 116 10.80 7.79 -5.58
CA TYR A 116 9.55 7.20 -6.06
C TYR A 116 8.68 8.16 -6.86
N LEU A 117 7.91 7.59 -7.78
CA LEU A 117 6.88 8.28 -8.57
C LEU A 117 5.49 7.88 -8.07
N TYR A 118 4.78 8.82 -7.46
CA TYR A 118 3.44 8.59 -6.93
C TYR A 118 2.37 8.97 -7.95
N VAL A 119 1.83 7.97 -8.64
CA VAL A 119 0.79 8.14 -9.66
C VAL A 119 -0.56 8.23 -8.98
N VAL A 120 -1.23 9.38 -9.07
CA VAL A 120 -2.50 9.61 -8.38
C VAL A 120 -3.64 8.89 -9.10
N CYS A 121 -4.26 7.93 -8.42
CA CYS A 121 -5.32 7.07 -8.99
C CYS A 121 -6.74 7.57 -8.69
N ILE A 122 -6.92 8.89 -8.55
CA ILE A 122 -8.17 9.49 -8.10
C ILE A 122 -8.68 10.43 -9.18
N GLY A 123 -9.97 10.32 -9.50
CA GLY A 123 -10.62 11.11 -10.55
C GLY A 123 -11.30 10.26 -11.62
N LYS A 124 -11.72 10.89 -12.72
CA LYS A 124 -12.26 10.23 -13.92
C LYS A 124 -11.12 9.85 -14.87
N ASN A 125 -11.24 8.73 -15.58
CA ASN A 125 -10.29 8.25 -16.60
C ASN A 125 -8.86 7.97 -16.09
N TYR A 126 -8.69 7.78 -14.78
CA TYR A 126 -7.39 7.53 -14.17
C TYR A 126 -6.75 6.23 -14.70
N GLU A 127 -7.53 5.18 -14.96
CA GLU A 127 -7.03 3.90 -15.50
C GLU A 127 -6.32 4.04 -16.85
N LEU A 128 -6.99 4.67 -17.84
CA LEU A 128 -6.43 4.86 -19.18
C LEU A 128 -5.23 5.82 -19.16
N ASN A 129 -5.28 6.85 -18.32
CA ASN A 129 -4.17 7.78 -18.14
C ASN A 129 -2.96 7.09 -17.51
N ASN A 130 -3.19 6.22 -16.54
CA ASN A 130 -2.16 5.46 -15.85
C ASN A 130 -1.48 4.46 -16.78
N LEU A 131 -2.23 3.64 -17.53
CA LEU A 131 -1.64 2.68 -18.46
C LEU A 131 -0.79 3.37 -19.54
N ASN A 132 -1.30 4.46 -20.11
CA ASN A 132 -0.54 5.26 -21.06
C ASN A 132 0.73 5.86 -20.45
N PHE A 133 0.67 6.29 -19.19
CA PHE A 133 1.83 6.79 -18.48
C PHE A 133 2.88 5.69 -18.26
N LEU A 134 2.46 4.52 -17.80
CA LEU A 134 3.37 3.37 -17.58
C LEU A 134 4.03 2.91 -18.88
N ASN A 135 3.29 2.84 -19.98
CA ASN A 135 3.81 2.44 -21.30
C ASN A 135 4.93 3.36 -21.82
N ASN A 136 4.99 4.60 -21.33
CA ASN A 136 6.03 5.55 -21.74
C ASN A 136 7.31 5.43 -20.89
N LEU A 137 7.23 4.80 -19.71
CA LEU A 137 8.36 4.71 -18.79
C LEU A 137 9.32 3.58 -19.18
N ASP A 138 10.61 3.79 -18.92
CA ASP A 138 11.59 2.73 -18.97
C ASP A 138 11.49 1.80 -17.75
N LYS A 139 12.18 0.67 -17.80
CA LYS A 139 12.13 -0.33 -16.72
C LYS A 139 12.68 0.17 -15.40
N GLU A 140 13.66 1.08 -15.43
CA GLU A 140 14.30 1.63 -14.23
C GLU A 140 13.32 2.53 -13.46
N LEU A 141 12.57 3.37 -14.17
CA LEU A 141 11.53 4.19 -13.55
C LEU A 141 10.29 3.40 -13.15
N LEU A 142 9.91 2.38 -13.92
CA LEU A 142 8.76 1.53 -13.58
C LEU A 142 8.90 0.88 -12.20
N ASP A 143 10.11 0.47 -11.81
CA ASP A 143 10.38 -0.10 -10.47
C ASP A 143 10.16 0.92 -9.33
N LYS A 144 10.26 2.22 -9.65
CA LYS A 144 10.03 3.34 -8.73
C LYS A 144 8.56 3.80 -8.68
N VAL A 145 7.69 3.30 -9.54
CA VAL A 145 6.28 3.71 -9.59
C VAL A 145 5.50 3.14 -8.41
N ARG A 146 4.67 3.99 -7.82
CA ARG A 146 3.77 3.68 -6.71
C ARG A 146 2.39 4.26 -7.02
N PHE A 147 1.33 3.45 -6.98
CA PHE A 147 -0.02 3.96 -7.18
C PHE A 147 -0.53 4.58 -5.89
N PHE A 148 -0.86 5.87 -5.95
CA PHE A 148 -1.26 6.65 -4.78
C PHE A 148 -2.78 6.77 -4.67
N PHE A 149 -3.28 6.49 -3.47
CA PHE A 149 -4.67 6.72 -3.07
C PHE A 149 -4.73 7.47 -1.74
N ASN A 150 -5.83 8.17 -1.51
CA ASN A 150 -6.25 8.61 -0.19
C ASN A 150 -7.73 8.26 0.00
N PHE A 151 -8.08 7.89 1.23
CA PHE A 151 -9.48 7.66 1.56
C PHE A 151 -10.14 9.00 1.88
N SER A 152 -11.25 9.29 1.20
CA SER A 152 -12.15 10.41 1.49
C SER A 152 -13.52 9.87 1.91
N GLN A 153 -14.55 10.72 1.98
CA GLN A 153 -15.92 10.38 2.39
C GLN A 153 -16.58 9.22 1.62
N THR A 154 -16.02 8.76 0.48
CA THR A 154 -16.54 7.65 -0.34
C THR A 154 -15.65 6.40 -0.28
N SER A 155 -15.37 5.90 0.93
CA SER A 155 -14.34 4.89 1.17
C SER A 155 -14.53 3.59 0.38
N MET A 156 -15.76 3.09 0.23
CA MET A 156 -16.03 1.85 -0.53
C MET A 156 -15.68 1.97 -2.02
N LYS A 157 -15.95 3.13 -2.63
CA LYS A 157 -15.57 3.39 -4.03
C LYS A 157 -14.06 3.39 -4.20
N VAL A 158 -13.31 3.87 -3.19
CA VAL A 158 -11.85 3.84 -3.21
C VAL A 158 -11.33 2.40 -3.12
N ILE A 159 -11.93 1.55 -2.26
CA ILE A 159 -11.57 0.12 -2.17
C ILE A 159 -11.79 -0.57 -3.53
N GLU A 160 -12.93 -0.33 -4.17
CA GLU A 160 -13.23 -0.87 -5.50
C GLU A 160 -12.19 -0.45 -6.55
N LYS A 161 -11.83 0.83 -6.58
CA LYS A 161 -10.78 1.34 -7.49
C LYS A 161 -9.41 0.75 -7.21
N ILE A 162 -9.06 0.52 -5.95
CA ILE A 162 -7.81 -0.16 -5.57
C ILE A 162 -7.79 -1.58 -6.15
N ARG A 163 -8.91 -2.32 -6.08
CA ARG A 163 -9.02 -3.64 -6.71
C ARG A 163 -8.84 -3.57 -8.23
N GLN A 164 -9.51 -2.62 -8.88
CA GLN A 164 -9.40 -2.42 -10.34
C GLN A 164 -7.96 -2.11 -10.76
N ILE A 165 -7.28 -1.17 -10.09
CA ILE A 165 -5.88 -0.84 -10.38
C ILE A 165 -4.95 -2.01 -10.12
N ARG A 166 -5.18 -2.77 -9.05
CA ARG A 166 -4.40 -3.98 -8.79
C ARG A 166 -4.52 -4.97 -9.95
N ALA A 167 -5.73 -5.24 -10.43
CA ALA A 167 -5.96 -6.11 -11.59
C ALA A 167 -5.28 -5.57 -12.86
N LEU A 168 -5.46 -4.29 -13.18
CA LEU A 168 -4.83 -3.66 -14.35
C LEU A 168 -3.30 -3.67 -14.27
N SER A 169 -2.74 -3.38 -13.09
CA SER A 169 -1.30 -3.41 -12.87
C SER A 169 -0.70 -4.81 -13.05
N HIS A 170 -1.45 -5.84 -12.65
CA HIS A 170 -1.04 -7.23 -12.83
C HIS A 170 -1.00 -7.61 -14.31
N LEU A 171 -2.04 -7.25 -15.07
CA LEU A 171 -2.07 -7.45 -16.53
C LEU A 171 -0.88 -6.75 -17.19
N PHE A 172 -0.65 -5.48 -16.86
CA PHE A 172 0.47 -4.71 -17.38
C PHE A 172 1.83 -5.36 -17.08
N VAL A 173 2.06 -5.78 -15.83
CA VAL A 173 3.30 -6.46 -15.41
C VAL A 173 3.52 -7.76 -16.18
N SER A 174 2.45 -8.54 -16.38
CA SER A 174 2.49 -9.80 -17.12
C SER A 174 2.78 -9.58 -18.62
N GLU A 175 2.07 -8.65 -19.27
CA GLU A 175 2.25 -8.33 -20.69
C GLU A 175 3.66 -7.82 -20.99
N ASN A 176 4.26 -7.07 -20.06
CA ASN A 176 5.59 -6.49 -20.21
C ASN A 176 6.73 -7.35 -19.64
N ASN A 177 6.43 -8.56 -19.14
CA ASN A 177 7.39 -9.48 -18.50
C ASN A 177 8.26 -8.78 -17.43
N LEU A 178 7.62 -8.02 -16.54
CA LEU A 178 8.31 -7.35 -15.44
C LEU A 178 8.49 -8.33 -14.28
N ASN A 179 9.65 -8.26 -13.61
CA ASN A 179 10.01 -9.14 -12.49
C ASN A 179 9.64 -8.56 -11.11
N PHE A 180 8.85 -7.49 -11.09
CA PHE A 180 8.38 -6.79 -9.90
C PHE A 180 6.90 -6.43 -10.07
N TYR A 181 6.21 -6.23 -8.95
CA TYR A 181 4.84 -5.71 -8.93
C TYR A 181 4.86 -4.20 -8.69
N LEU A 182 3.79 -3.52 -9.10
CA LEU A 182 3.60 -2.07 -8.87
C LEU A 182 2.85 -1.86 -7.54
N PRO A 183 3.48 -1.32 -6.49
CA PRO A 183 2.84 -1.22 -5.19
C PRO A 183 1.73 -0.16 -5.14
N ILE A 184 0.73 -0.44 -4.32
CA ILE A 184 -0.37 0.46 -3.97
C ILE A 184 -0.07 1.10 -2.63
N VAL A 185 -0.05 2.43 -2.61
CA VAL A 185 0.28 3.25 -1.45
C VAL A 185 -0.92 4.10 -1.08
N CYS A 186 -1.21 4.16 0.22
CA CYS A 186 -2.29 4.99 0.72
C CYS A 186 -1.82 6.01 1.75
N TYR A 187 -2.21 7.27 1.55
CA TYR A 187 -2.01 8.32 2.53
C TYR A 187 -3.14 8.36 3.54
N VAL A 188 -2.77 8.37 4.82
CA VAL A 188 -3.70 8.35 5.95
C VAL A 188 -3.42 9.48 6.94
N ASN A 189 -4.50 10.13 7.38
CA ASN A 189 -4.53 11.16 8.41
C ASN A 189 -5.33 10.72 9.65
N SER A 190 -6.18 9.69 9.52
CA SER A 190 -6.99 9.17 10.62
C SER A 190 -6.90 7.64 10.75
N VAL A 191 -7.22 7.13 11.95
CA VAL A 191 -7.33 5.67 12.20
C VAL A 191 -8.38 5.02 11.30
N THR A 192 -9.47 5.74 11.00
CA THR A 192 -10.50 5.26 10.07
C THR A 192 -9.94 5.04 8.67
N GLU A 193 -9.17 6.00 8.15
CA GLU A 193 -8.50 5.86 6.84
C GLU A 193 -7.50 4.70 6.86
N GLN A 194 -6.73 4.54 7.94
CA GLN A 194 -5.82 3.42 8.14
C GLN A 194 -6.54 2.06 8.06
N ILE A 195 -7.68 1.91 8.74
CA ILE A 195 -8.48 0.68 8.69
C ILE A 195 -8.95 0.38 7.27
N TYR A 196 -9.40 1.40 6.53
CA TYR A 196 -9.79 1.22 5.13
C TYR A 196 -8.61 0.85 4.23
N SER A 197 -7.44 1.47 4.40
CA SER A 197 -6.22 1.13 3.67
C SER A 197 -5.79 -0.32 3.93
N LEU A 198 -5.84 -0.75 5.19
CA LEU A 198 -5.55 -2.13 5.59
C LEU A 198 -6.55 -3.11 4.96
N SER A 199 -7.83 -2.76 5.00
CA SER A 199 -8.90 -3.57 4.41
C SER A 199 -8.80 -3.69 2.89
N ALA A 200 -8.31 -2.64 2.22
CA ALA A 200 -8.06 -2.65 0.78
C ALA A 200 -6.75 -3.38 0.40
N HIS A 201 -6.01 -3.88 1.39
CA HIS A 201 -4.71 -4.54 1.23
C HIS A 201 -3.66 -3.62 0.56
N CYS A 202 -3.62 -2.34 0.91
CA CYS A 202 -2.54 -1.46 0.44
C CYS A 202 -1.18 -1.98 0.89
N ASP A 203 -0.16 -1.91 0.03
CA ASP A 203 1.19 -2.41 0.32
C ASP A 203 1.95 -1.47 1.27
N TYR A 204 1.75 -0.16 1.10
CA TYR A 204 2.34 0.87 1.95
C TYR A 204 1.25 1.80 2.51
N ILE A 205 1.43 2.18 3.76
CA ILE A 205 0.66 3.21 4.43
C ILE A 205 1.61 4.36 4.73
N ILE A 206 1.41 5.47 4.03
CA ILE A 206 2.16 6.71 4.26
C ILE A 206 1.34 7.66 5.12
N TYR A 207 2.02 8.38 6.01
CA TYR A 207 1.38 9.31 6.93
C TYR A 207 2.28 10.51 7.15
N ASN A 208 1.71 11.63 7.59
CA ASN A 208 2.51 12.80 7.90
C ASN A 208 3.47 12.49 9.05
N ALA A 209 4.76 12.73 8.86
CA ALA A 209 5.81 12.49 9.85
C ALA A 209 5.56 13.19 11.20
N LYS A 210 4.85 14.32 11.21
CA LYS A 210 4.46 15.01 12.45
C LYS A 210 3.36 14.28 13.22
N ASN A 211 2.69 13.32 12.59
CA ASN A 211 1.64 12.51 13.17
C ASN A 211 2.17 11.12 13.57
N ASN A 212 2.68 11.02 14.80
CA ASN A 212 3.29 9.80 15.29
C ASN A 212 2.29 8.68 15.62
N GLN A 213 0.97 8.89 15.56
CA GLN A 213 0.00 7.91 16.05
C GLN A 213 0.05 6.55 15.31
N PHE A 214 0.46 6.57 14.04
CA PHE A 214 0.41 5.41 13.15
C PHE A 214 1.61 4.47 13.27
N ASN A 215 2.74 4.93 13.81
CA ASN A 215 3.95 4.13 13.95
C ASN A 215 4.36 4.01 15.42
N THR A 216 3.39 3.60 16.24
CA THR A 216 3.58 3.29 17.66
C THR A 216 3.40 1.80 17.89
N SER A 217 4.10 1.27 18.90
CA SER A 217 3.93 -0.12 19.35
C SER A 217 2.46 -0.43 19.72
N TYR A 218 1.74 0.54 20.26
CA TYR A 218 0.32 0.41 20.57
C TYR A 218 -0.54 0.24 19.32
N ASN A 219 -0.35 1.08 18.30
CA ASN A 219 -1.08 0.93 17.05
C ASN A 219 -0.76 -0.41 16.37
N THR A 220 0.51 -0.81 16.34
CA THR A 220 0.93 -2.12 15.83
C THR A 220 0.20 -3.26 16.56
N PHE A 221 0.20 -3.23 17.90
CA PHE A 221 -0.51 -4.20 18.72
C PHE A 221 -2.02 -4.25 18.40
N LEU A 222 -2.68 -3.10 18.26
CA LEU A 222 -4.09 -3.05 17.91
C LEU A 222 -4.38 -3.67 16.54
N ILE A 223 -3.58 -3.33 15.52
CA ILE A 223 -3.76 -3.87 14.17
C ILE A 223 -3.59 -5.39 14.17
N GLU A 224 -2.54 -5.91 14.81
CA GLU A 224 -2.27 -7.34 14.91
C GLU A 224 -3.40 -8.14 15.58
N ASN A 225 -4.14 -7.50 16.49
CA ASN A 225 -5.24 -8.10 17.22
C ASN A 225 -6.64 -7.79 16.62
N SER A 226 -6.73 -6.92 15.62
CA SER A 226 -8.02 -6.47 15.04
C SER A 226 -8.59 -7.38 13.95
N MET A 227 -7.92 -8.48 13.60
CA MET A 227 -8.21 -9.37 12.46
C MET A 227 -8.20 -8.69 11.08
N ILE A 228 -8.07 -7.36 10.99
CA ILE A 228 -8.17 -6.60 9.73
C ILE A 228 -7.09 -6.99 8.72
N SER A 229 -5.88 -7.30 9.20
CA SER A 229 -4.77 -7.80 8.39
C SER A 229 -4.82 -9.32 8.18
N LYS A 230 -5.72 -10.02 8.87
CA LYS A 230 -5.86 -11.49 8.81
C LYS A 230 -7.00 -11.94 7.90
N THR A 231 -7.86 -11.01 7.47
CA THR A 231 -8.95 -11.27 6.53
C THR A 231 -8.59 -10.77 5.13
N ILE A 232 -8.63 -11.66 4.14
CA ILE A 232 -8.42 -11.27 2.75
C ILE A 232 -9.68 -10.61 2.24
N ASP A 233 -9.50 -9.40 1.71
CA ASP A 233 -10.52 -8.59 1.06
C ASP A 233 -11.90 -8.63 1.75
N PRO A 234 -12.02 -8.11 2.99
CA PRO A 234 -13.20 -8.28 3.84
C PRO A 234 -14.49 -7.67 3.27
N PHE A 235 -14.38 -6.79 2.27
CA PHE A 235 -15.50 -6.15 1.60
C PHE A 235 -15.78 -6.76 0.23
N TRP A 236 -15.26 -7.93 -0.07
CA TRP A 236 -15.58 -8.63 -1.32
C TRP A 236 -17.03 -9.12 -1.24
N ASN A 237 -17.89 -8.58 -2.11
CA ASN A 237 -19.25 -9.05 -2.25
C ASN A 237 -19.41 -9.67 -3.64
N ASN A 238 -19.88 -10.91 -3.71
CA ASN A 238 -20.11 -11.67 -4.94
C ASN A 238 -21.39 -11.22 -5.68
N ASP A 239 -21.83 -9.97 -5.51
CA ASP A 239 -23.02 -9.51 -6.22
C ASP A 239 -22.70 -9.47 -7.72
N GLU A 240 -23.15 -10.49 -8.44
CA GLU A 240 -23.03 -10.73 -9.88
C GLU A 240 -23.65 -9.61 -10.76
N SER A 241 -24.08 -8.51 -10.15
CA SER A 241 -24.65 -7.33 -10.81
C SER A 241 -23.61 -6.34 -11.32
N ILE A 242 -22.33 -6.50 -10.99
CA ILE A 242 -21.23 -5.68 -11.52
C ILE A 242 -20.56 -6.45 -12.66
N GLN A 243 -21.08 -6.27 -13.87
CA GLN A 243 -20.42 -6.73 -15.09
C GLN A 243 -19.33 -5.72 -15.50
N PHE A 244 -18.13 -6.23 -15.79
CA PHE A 244 -17.01 -5.48 -16.36
C PHE A 244 -17.28 -5.06 -17.81
#